data_AF-A0A7X0YNN2-F1
#
_entry.id   AF-A0A7X0YNN2-F1
#
_cell.length_a   1.000
_cell.length_b   1.000
_cell.length_c   1.000
_cell.angle_alpha   90.00
_cell.angle_beta   90.00
_cell.angle_gamma   90.00
#
_symmetry.space_group_name_H-M   'P 1'
#
loop_
_entity.id
_entity.type
_entity.pdbx_description
1 polymer ?
#
loop_
_entity_poly.entity_id
_entity_poly.type
_entity_poly.pdbx_seq_one_letter_code
_entity_poly.pdbx_strand_id
1 'polypeptide(L)' 'MNATYKQLVEAYFTGWISQNKQQILDTLSEDIYIEECYGPCYSGKKQITTWLDNWFKQG' A
#
# COMPACT_ATOMS: atom_id res chain seq x y z
N MET A 1 10.22 5.24 -18.25
CA MET A 1 11.32 4.63 -17.48
C MET A 1 10.67 3.90 -16.31
N ASN A 2 10.97 2.61 -16.13
CA ASN A 2 10.46 1.88 -14.97
C ASN A 2 11.22 2.36 -13.72
N ALA A 3 10.51 2.51 -12.60
CA ALA A 3 11.14 2.85 -11.33
C ALA A 3 12.08 1.71 -10.90
N THR A 4 13.22 2.08 -10.32
CA THR A 4 14.10 1.11 -9.64
C THR A 4 13.41 0.57 -8.39
N TYR A 5 13.84 -0.60 -7.91
CA TYR A 5 13.31 -1.16 -6.65
C TYR A 5 13.45 -0.20 -5.46
N LYS A 6 14.58 0.52 -5.38
CA LYS A 6 14.80 1.54 -4.34
C LYS A 6 13.73 2.64 -4.42
N GLN A 7 13.47 3.17 -5.61
CA GLN A 7 12.47 4.22 -5.81
C GLN A 7 11.05 3.73 -5.46
N LEU A 8 10.71 2.48 -5.76
CA LEU A 8 9.42 1.90 -5.39
C LEU A 8 9.24 1.81 -3.87
N VAL A 9 10.27 1.32 -3.17
CA VAL A 9 10.25 1.22 -1.70
C VAL A 9 10.16 2.59 -1.05
N GLU A 10 10.95 3.57 -1.53
CA GLU A 10 10.90 4.95 -1.07
C GLU A 10 9.52 5.58 -1.30
N ALA A 11 8.93 5.37 -2.49
CA ALA A 11 7.61 5.87 -2.82
C ALA A 11 6.52 5.26 -1.93
N TYR A 12 6.60 3.96 -1.63
CA TYR A 12 5.67 3.25 -0.76
C TYR A 12 5.65 3.86 0.65
N PHE A 13 6.82 3.98 1.29
CA PHE A 13 6.93 4.58 2.62
C PHE A 13 6.59 6.08 2.63
N THR A 14 6.92 6.82 1.57
CA THR A 14 6.53 8.23 1.44
C THR A 14 5.01 8.38 1.38
N GLY A 15 4.31 7.47 0.70
CA GLY A 15 2.86 7.42 0.67
C GLY A 15 2.26 7.24 2.07
N TRP A 16 2.85 6.38 2.91
CA TRP A 16 2.44 6.23 4.30
C TRP A 16 2.65 7.50 5.14
N ILE A 17 3.84 8.12 5.06
CA ILE A 17 4.17 9.34 5.82
C ILE A 17 3.24 10.50 5.44
N SER A 18 2.94 10.64 4.15
CA SER A 18 2.07 11.70 3.62
C SER A 18 0.58 11.36 3.64
N GLN A 19 0.21 10.18 4.12
CA GLN A 19 -1.16 9.63 4.06
C GLN A 19 -1.76 9.63 2.64
N ASN A 20 -0.91 9.50 1.62
CA ASN A 20 -1.33 9.46 0.22
C ASN A 20 -1.61 8.02 -0.21
N LYS A 21 -2.88 7.60 -0.05
CA LYS A 21 -3.37 6.27 -0.45
C LYS A 21 -3.04 5.93 -1.90
N GLN A 22 -3.22 6.87 -2.84
CA GLN A 22 -3.00 6.59 -4.25
C GLN A 22 -1.53 6.29 -4.53
N GLN A 23 -0.62 7.07 -3.91
CA GLN A 23 0.81 6.82 -4.02
C GLN A 23 1.22 5.44 -3.48
N ILE A 24 0.59 4.97 -2.41
CA ILE A 24 0.80 3.60 -1.92
C ILE A 24 0.34 2.59 -2.98
N LEU A 25 -0.90 2.72 -3.47
CA LEU A 25 -1.50 1.80 -4.45
C LEU A 25 -0.72 1.73 -5.78
N ASP A 26 -0.13 2.85 -6.22
CA ASP A 26 0.66 2.92 -7.44
C ASP A 26 1.98 2.13 -7.37
N THR A 27 2.46 1.83 -6.16
CA THR A 27 3.66 0.98 -5.96
C THR A 27 3.35 -0.51 -5.92
N LEU A 28 2.07 -0.90 -5.89
CA LEU A 28 1.65 -2.28 -5.71
C LEU A 28 1.25 -2.91 -7.04
N SER A 29 1.54 -4.21 -7.17
CA SER A 29 1.02 -5.02 -8.26
C SER A 29 -0.49 -5.28 -8.10
N GLU A 30 -1.16 -5.67 -9.18
CA GLU A 30 -2.58 -6.05 -9.14
C GLU A 30 -2.82 -7.32 -8.30
N ASP A 31 -1.84 -8.22 -8.26
CA ASP A 31 -1.83 -9.49 -7.51
C ASP A 31 -1.18 -9.37 -6.11
N ILE A 32 -1.08 -8.15 -5.57
CA ILE A 32 -0.48 -7.89 -4.26
C ILE A 32 -1.09 -8.76 -3.15
N TYR A 33 -0.23 -9.25 -2.25
CA TYR A 33 -0.60 -9.89 -0.99
C TYR A 33 0.07 -9.13 0.16
N ILE A 34 -0.71 -8.71 1.15
CA ILE A 34 -0.21 -8.07 2.38
C ILE A 34 -0.72 -8.86 3.57
N GLU A 35 0.18 -9.17 4.49
CA GLU A 35 -0.11 -9.86 5.74
C GLU A 35 0.33 -8.98 6.91
N GLU A 36 -0.60 -8.73 7.82
CA GLU A 36 -0.30 -8.06 9.09
C GLU A 36 0.29 -9.06 10.10
N CYS A 37 1.23 -8.63 10.94
CA CYS A 37 1.88 -9.50 11.93
C CYS A 37 0.90 -10.23 12.87
N TYR A 38 -0.24 -9.60 13.20
CA TYR A 38 -1.27 -10.13 14.10
C TYR A 38 -2.69 -9.84 13.58
N GLY A 39 -2.85 -9.84 12.26
CA GLY A 39 -4.08 -9.38 11.63
C GLY A 39 -4.50 -10.21 10.41
N PRO A 40 -5.55 -9.75 9.72
CA PRO A 40 -6.00 -10.38 8.49
C PRO A 40 -4.94 -10.28 7.38
N CYS A 41 -5.07 -11.19 6.42
CA CYS A 41 -4.34 -11.14 5.16
C CYS A 41 -5.22 -10.51 4.08
N TYR A 42 -4.62 -9.71 3.21
CA TYR A 42 -5.32 -9.00 2.15
C TYR A 42 -4.71 -9.32 0.80
N SER A 43 -5.56 -9.61 -0.18
CA SER A 43 -5.16 -9.97 -1.54
C SER A 43 -5.84 -9.09 -2.59
N GLY A 44 -5.03 -8.61 -3.53
CA GLY A 44 -5.42 -7.76 -4.63
C GLY A 44 -5.72 -6.31 -4.23
N LYS A 45 -5.54 -5.39 -5.20
CA LYS A 45 -5.69 -3.94 -4.95
C LYS A 45 -7.04 -3.53 -4.37
N LYS A 46 -8.12 -4.26 -4.69
CA LYS A 46 -9.46 -3.97 -4.14
C LYS A 46 -9.48 -4.09 -2.61
N GLN A 47 -8.95 -5.19 -2.06
CA GLN A 47 -8.93 -5.39 -0.61
C GLN A 47 -7.97 -4.42 0.08
N ILE A 48 -6.79 -4.20 -0.52
CA ILE A 48 -5.81 -3.22 -0.02
C ILE A 48 -6.38 -1.81 0.00
N THR A 49 -7.14 -1.41 -1.02
CA THR A 49 -7.77 -0.09 -1.06
C THR A 49 -8.74 0.09 0.12
N THR A 50 -9.60 -0.89 0.38
CA THR A 50 -10.53 -0.85 1.52
C THR A 50 -9.79 -0.87 2.86
N TRP A 51 -8.73 -1.66 2.98
CA TRP A 51 -7.88 -1.68 4.17
C TRP A 51 -7.24 -0.32 4.43
N LEU A 52 -6.62 0.30 3.42
CA LEU A 52 -6.04 1.65 3.52
C LEU A 52 -7.09 2.70 3.88
N ASP A 53 -8.29 2.63 3.29
CA ASP A 53 -9.40 3.53 3.62
C ASP A 53 -9.83 3.43 5.09
N ASN A 54 -9.78 2.23 5.66
CA ASN A 54 -10.07 2.02 7.07
C ASN A 54 -8.90 2.47 7.96
N TRP A 55 -7.67 2.19 7.56
CA TRP A 55 -6.46 2.57 8.29
C TRP A 55 -6.39 4.09 8.48
N PHE A 56 -6.54 4.86 7.40
CA PHE A 56 -6.47 6.33 7.48
C PHE A 56 -7.68 6.97 8.19
N LYS A 57 -8.79 6.26 8.36
CA LYS A 57 -9.95 6.73 9.16
C LYS A 57 -9.77 6.50 10.66
N GLN A 58 -9.02 5.48 11.04
CA GLN A 58 -8.79 5.10 12.43
C GLN A 58 -7.54 5.78 13.04
N GLY A 59 -6.81 6.54 12.21
CA GLY A 59 -5.58 7.26 12.59
C GLY A 59 -5.76 8.25 13.74
#